data_AF-A0A9P9Z1N2-F1
#
_entry.id   AF-A0A9P9Z1N2-F1
#
_cell.length_a   1.000
_cell.length_b   1.000
_cell.length_c   1.000
_cell.angle_alpha   90.00
_cell.angle_beta   90.00
_cell.angle_gamma   90.00
#
_symmetry.space_group_name_H-M   'P 1'
#
loop_
_entity.id
_entity.type
_entity.pdbx_description
1 polymer ?
#
loop_
_entity_poly.entity_id
_entity_poly.type
_entity_poly.pdbx_seq_one_letter_code
_entity_poly.pdbx_strand_id
1 'polypeptide(L)'
;MLAFGTPEKQILIEPIFAQWIQSAHGKTSYGFDVLLSSTSGPAFNAGRNIWLPGWLNAVNENRNSLFLTIGPGDFLVHHAIALGLHTTTLILVKGALDARGSKLMPDKKDFGYSFPCDGPGRGGYL
;
A
#
# COMPACT_ATOMS: atom_id res chain seq x y z
N MET A 1 12.42 -22.21 2.01
CA MET A 1 13.60 -21.96 1.15
C MET A 1 14.80 -21.58 1.98
N LEU A 2 14.77 -20.46 2.72
CA LEU A 2 15.89 -20.07 3.60
C LEU A 2 16.27 -21.14 4.64
N ALA A 3 15.28 -21.69 5.36
CA ALA A 3 15.51 -22.75 6.35
C ALA A 3 16.07 -24.06 5.76
N PHE A 4 15.93 -24.26 4.44
CA PHE A 4 16.48 -25.42 3.73
C PHE A 4 17.82 -25.12 3.03
N GLY A 5 18.47 -24.00 3.34
CA GLY A 5 19.76 -23.62 2.76
C GLY A 5 19.70 -23.31 1.25
N THR A 6 18.51 -23.03 0.71
CA THR A 6 18.28 -22.72 -0.73
C THR A 6 17.62 -21.35 -0.90
N PRO A 7 18.25 -20.24 -0.44
CA PRO A 7 17.68 -18.90 -0.50
C PRO A 7 17.37 -18.42 -1.93
N GLU A 8 18.14 -18.87 -2.92
CA GLU A 8 17.97 -18.54 -4.34
C GLU A 8 16.65 -19.04 -4.93
N LYS A 9 16.02 -20.02 -4.28
CA LYS A 9 14.70 -20.55 -4.68
C LYS A 9 13.53 -19.76 -4.10
N GLN A 10 13.80 -18.69 -3.34
CA GLN A 10 12.75 -17.81 -2.86
C GLN A 10 12.14 -17.02 -4.03
N ILE A 11 10.81 -16.86 -4.00
CA ILE A 11 10.13 -15.96 -4.93
C ILE A 11 10.32 -14.53 -4.42
N LEU A 12 11.09 -13.75 -5.17
CA LEU A 12 11.35 -12.34 -4.91
C LEU A 12 10.69 -11.53 -6.03
N ILE A 13 9.75 -10.66 -5.66
CA ILE A 13 9.00 -9.83 -6.60
C ILE A 13 9.48 -8.39 -6.43
N GLU A 14 10.02 -7.81 -7.48
CA GLU A 14 10.43 -6.41 -7.49
C GLU A 14 9.20 -5.49 -7.52
N PRO A 15 9.15 -4.42 -6.70
CA PRO A 15 8.07 -3.44 -6.72
C PRO A 15 8.25 -2.44 -7.89
N ILE A 16 8.22 -2.94 -9.13
CA ILE A 16 8.51 -2.20 -10.37
C ILE A 16 7.70 -0.91 -10.47
N PHE A 17 6.42 -0.93 -10.08
CA PHE A 17 5.58 0.28 -10.13
C PHE A 17 6.04 1.36 -9.16
N ALA A 18 6.47 0.98 -7.95
CA ALA A 18 6.98 1.94 -6.99
C ALA A 18 8.38 2.43 -7.40
N GLN A 19 9.24 1.56 -7.94
CA GLN A 19 10.56 1.95 -8.46
C GLN A 19 10.42 2.91 -9.65
N TRP A 20 9.44 2.67 -10.53
CA TRP A 20 9.09 3.57 -11.63
C TRP A 20 8.67 4.94 -11.12
N ILE A 21 7.85 5.02 -10.06
CA ILE A 21 7.48 6.29 -9.42
C ILE A 21 8.72 7.00 -8.86
N GLN A 22 9.64 6.28 -8.21
CA GLN A 22 10.88 6.88 -7.72
C GLN A 22 11.71 7.48 -8.89
N SER A 23 11.82 6.76 -10.01
CA SER A 23 12.51 7.28 -11.20
C SER A 23 11.78 8.40 -11.91
N ALA A 24 10.44 8.36 -11.97
CA ALA A 24 9.63 9.47 -12.47
C ALA A 24 9.90 10.78 -11.69
N HIS A 25 10.23 10.64 -10.40
CA HIS A 25 10.65 11.73 -9.51
C HIS A 25 12.15 12.03 -9.53
N GLY A 26 12.94 11.46 -10.45
CA GLY A 26 14.35 11.83 -10.61
C GLY A 26 15.36 10.94 -9.90
N LYS A 27 14.94 9.83 -9.29
CA LYS A 27 15.86 8.83 -8.75
C LYS A 27 16.46 7.99 -9.88
N THR A 28 17.78 8.07 -10.04
CA THR A 28 18.48 7.47 -11.19
C THR A 28 18.93 6.02 -10.95
N SER A 29 18.91 5.54 -9.70
CA SER A 29 19.45 4.22 -9.31
C SER A 29 18.77 3.02 -9.97
N TYR A 30 17.53 3.16 -10.45
CA TYR A 30 16.77 2.08 -11.10
C TYR A 30 16.90 2.05 -12.63
N GLY A 31 17.44 3.11 -13.25
CA GLY A 31 17.72 3.11 -14.69
C GLY A 31 16.50 3.18 -15.63
N PHE A 32 15.32 3.58 -15.17
CA PHE A 32 14.13 3.71 -16.03
C PHE A 32 14.19 4.86 -17.04
N ASP A 33 15.04 5.88 -16.83
CA ASP A 33 15.19 7.07 -17.69
C ASP A 33 13.85 7.69 -18.13
N VAL A 34 13.00 8.03 -17.16
CA VAL A 34 11.63 8.52 -17.37
C VAL A 34 11.37 9.82 -16.60
N LEU A 35 10.66 10.74 -17.24
CA LEU A 35 10.27 12.05 -16.68
C LEU A 35 11.47 12.79 -16.06
N LEU A 36 11.50 13.00 -14.74
CA LEU A 36 12.55 13.80 -14.08
C LEU A 36 13.88 13.07 -13.95
N SER A 37 13.93 11.75 -14.14
CA SER A 37 15.22 11.04 -14.25
C SER A 37 15.86 11.21 -15.63
N SER A 38 15.09 11.65 -16.63
CA SER A 38 15.57 11.91 -17.99
C SER A 38 15.91 13.37 -18.22
N THR A 39 17.20 13.65 -18.43
CA THR A 39 17.72 15.03 -18.60
C THR A 39 17.25 15.72 -19.88
N SER A 40 16.77 14.95 -20.87
CA SER A 40 16.21 15.47 -22.13
C SER A 40 14.69 15.70 -22.06
N GLY A 41 14.03 15.22 -20.99
CA GLY A 41 12.57 15.26 -20.87
C GLY A 41 12.00 16.68 -20.71
N PRO A 42 10.79 16.96 -21.22
CA PRO A 42 10.12 18.25 -21.02
C PRO A 42 9.94 18.61 -19.54
N ALA A 43 9.61 17.62 -18.71
CA ALA A 43 9.44 17.80 -17.27
C ALA A 43 10.74 18.25 -16.58
N PHE A 44 11.87 17.66 -16.97
CA PHE A 44 13.18 18.05 -16.46
C PHE A 44 13.53 19.47 -16.89
N ASN A 45 13.38 19.78 -18.19
CA ASN A 45 13.74 21.08 -18.74
C ASN A 45 12.91 22.23 -18.15
N ALA A 46 11.62 22.00 -17.88
CA ALA A 46 10.76 23.02 -17.27
C ALA A 46 11.17 23.39 -15.84
N GLY A 47 11.68 22.42 -15.06
CA GLY A 47 12.05 22.62 -13.64
C GLY A 47 13.52 22.99 -13.40
N ARG A 48 14.40 22.79 -14.39
CA ARG A 48 15.87 22.77 -14.25
C ARG A 48 16.49 23.99 -13.58
N ASN A 49 15.90 25.18 -13.72
CA ASN A 49 16.49 26.44 -13.24
C ASN A 49 15.87 26.98 -11.95
N ILE A 50 14.94 26.26 -11.32
CA ILE A 50 14.20 26.76 -10.16
C ILE A 50 14.42 25.85 -8.94
N TRP A 51 13.70 24.73 -8.87
CA TRP A 51 13.70 23.83 -7.72
C TRP A 51 14.38 22.50 -8.00
N LEU A 52 14.47 22.12 -9.28
CA LEU A 52 14.86 20.77 -9.69
C LEU A 52 16.29 20.38 -9.30
N PRO A 53 17.33 21.25 -9.39
CA PRO A 53 18.68 20.86 -8.99
C PRO A 53 18.78 20.47 -7.51
N GLY A 54 18.14 21.23 -6.62
CA GLY A 54 18.10 20.92 -5.19
C GLY A 54 17.33 19.63 -4.91
N TRP A 55 16.21 19.43 -5.60
CA TRP A 55 15.43 18.19 -5.52
C TRP A 55 16.22 16.96 -5.99
N LEU A 56 16.88 17.03 -7.15
CA LEU A 56 17.66 15.93 -7.70
C LEU A 56 18.86 15.57 -6.82
N ASN A 57 19.49 16.57 -6.21
CA ASN A 57 20.54 16.33 -5.22
C ASN A 57 19.97 15.58 -4.00
N ALA A 58 18.82 16.00 -3.48
CA ALA A 58 18.22 15.36 -2.31
C ALA A 58 17.73 13.93 -2.59
N VAL A 59 17.05 13.68 -3.71
CA VAL A 59 16.44 12.37 -4.02
C VAL A 59 17.48 11.29 -4.38
N ASN A 60 18.68 11.70 -4.82
CA ASN A 60 19.78 10.80 -5.13
C ASN A 60 20.83 10.69 -4.01
N GLU A 61 20.62 11.37 -2.88
CA GLU A 61 21.48 11.28 -1.70
C GLU A 61 21.09 10.07 -0.83
N ASN A 62 22.00 9.12 -0.65
CA ASN A 62 21.73 7.87 0.10
C ASN A 62 21.75 8.05 1.63
N ARG A 63 22.00 9.27 2.12
CA ARG A 63 22.12 9.58 3.55
C ARG A 63 20.84 10.14 4.18
N ASN A 64 19.79 10.34 3.39
CA ASN A 64 18.50 10.82 3.88
C ASN A 64 17.41 9.74 3.72
N SER A 65 16.19 10.07 4.12
CA SER A 65 15.02 9.19 4.00
C SER A 65 14.12 9.51 2.80
N LEU A 66 14.55 10.41 1.92
CA LEU A 66 13.77 10.82 0.76
C LEU A 66 13.83 9.73 -0.32
N PHE A 67 12.67 9.09 -0.57
CA PHE A 67 12.56 7.97 -1.51
C PHE A 67 13.64 6.91 -1.30
N LEU A 68 13.65 6.27 -0.12
CA LEU A 68 14.52 5.14 0.18
C LEU A 68 14.46 4.06 -0.92
N THR A 69 15.60 3.41 -1.18
CA THR A 69 15.66 2.34 -2.15
C THR A 69 14.81 1.16 -1.69
N ILE A 70 13.80 0.82 -2.47
CA ILE A 70 12.88 -0.29 -2.23
C ILE A 70 13.24 -1.53 -3.04
N GLY A 71 12.93 -2.69 -2.48
CA GLY A 71 13.12 -4.00 -3.12
C GLY A 71 12.03 -5.01 -2.76
N PRO A 72 12.30 -6.32 -2.91
CA PRO A 72 11.30 -7.36 -2.73
C PRO A 72 10.71 -7.48 -1.32
N GLY A 73 11.50 -7.13 -0.29
CA GLY A 73 11.01 -7.09 1.09
C GLY A 73 9.91 -6.04 1.28
N ASP A 74 10.12 -4.84 0.73
CA ASP A 74 9.15 -3.74 0.78
C ASP A 74 7.86 -4.09 0.04
N PHE A 75 7.96 -4.80 -1.09
CA PHE A 75 6.79 -5.30 -1.82
C PHE A 75 5.89 -6.15 -0.91
N LEU A 76 6.46 -7.13 -0.21
CA LEU A 76 5.70 -8.04 0.66
C LEU A 76 5.05 -7.29 1.83
N VAL A 77 5.78 -6.38 2.48
CA VAL A 77 5.24 -5.61 3.62
C VAL A 77 4.11 -4.68 3.18
N HIS A 78 4.23 -4.01 2.03
CA HIS A 78 3.14 -3.17 1.52
C HIS A 78 1.89 -4.00 1.18
N HIS A 79 2.03 -5.23 0.69
CA HIS A 79 0.89 -6.13 0.49
C HIS A 79 0.25 -6.59 1.80
N ALA A 80 1.05 -6.83 2.84
CA ALA A 80 0.52 -7.13 4.17
C ALA A 80 -0.26 -5.94 4.76
N ILE A 81 0.25 -4.71 4.60
CA ILE A 81 -0.47 -3.48 4.97
C ILE A 81 -1.77 -3.36 4.19
N ALA A 82 -1.73 -3.57 2.87
CA ALA A 82 -2.92 -3.52 2.03
C ALA A 82 -3.97 -4.55 2.49
N LEU A 83 -3.56 -5.78 2.82
CA LEU A 83 -4.45 -6.79 3.37
C LEU A 83 -5.09 -6.34 4.69
N GLY A 84 -4.29 -5.79 5.61
CA GLY A 84 -4.79 -5.25 6.88
C GLY A 84 -5.79 -4.10 6.69
N LEU A 85 -5.53 -3.18 5.76
CA LEU A 85 -6.43 -2.08 5.44
C LEU A 85 -7.74 -2.57 4.81
N HIS A 86 -7.68 -3.49 3.84
CA HIS A 86 -8.88 -4.01 3.18
C HIS A 86 -9.74 -4.84 4.14
N THR A 87 -9.14 -5.68 4.98
CA THR A 87 -9.87 -6.48 5.99
C THR A 87 -10.51 -5.61 7.06
N THR A 88 -9.78 -4.63 7.59
CA THR A 88 -10.33 -3.66 8.55
C THR A 88 -11.49 -2.88 7.94
N THR A 89 -11.33 -2.39 6.71
CA THR A 89 -12.38 -1.68 5.98
C THR A 89 -13.59 -2.58 5.74
N LEU A 90 -13.39 -3.84 5.35
CA LEU A 90 -14.46 -4.81 5.15
C LEU A 90 -15.27 -5.02 6.44
N ILE A 91 -14.60 -5.22 7.58
CA ILE A 91 -15.28 -5.42 8.88
C ILE A 91 -16.14 -4.20 9.23
N LEU A 92 -15.58 -3.00 9.15
CA LEU A 92 -16.27 -1.75 9.50
C LEU A 92 -17.43 -1.46 8.55
N VAL A 93 -17.19 -1.55 7.23
CA VAL A 93 -18.20 -1.30 6.20
C VAL A 93 -19.32 -2.32 6.30
N LYS A 94 -19.00 -3.61 6.48
CA LYS A 94 -20.03 -4.65 6.64
C LYS A 94 -20.86 -4.41 7.89
N GLY A 95 -20.24 -4.06 9.01
CA GLY A 95 -20.93 -3.70 10.24
C GLY A 95 -21.90 -2.54 10.06
N ALA A 96 -21.47 -1.48 9.37
CA ALA A 96 -22.31 -0.32 9.06
C ALA A 96 -23.46 -0.65 8.10
N LEU A 97 -23.20 -1.40 7.02
CA LEU A 97 -24.21 -1.75 6.02
C LEU A 97 -25.30 -2.67 6.59
N ASP A 98 -24.94 -3.61 7.48
CA ASP A 98 -25.87 -4.54 8.12
C ASP A 98 -26.45 -4.04 9.45
N ALA A 99 -26.18 -2.78 9.84
CA ALA A 99 -26.58 -2.23 11.12
C ALA A 99 -28.11 -2.11 11.26
N ARG A 100 -28.82 -1.81 10.16
CA ARG A 100 -30.28 -1.67 10.19
C ARG A 100 -31.03 -2.98 10.10
N GLY A 101 -30.38 -4.04 9.63
CA GLY A 101 -30.95 -5.35 9.41
C GLY A 101 -30.08 -6.17 8.46
N SER A 102 -30.09 -7.48 8.64
CA SER A 102 -29.50 -8.44 7.72
C SER A 102 -30.51 -9.53 7.39
N LYS A 103 -30.19 -10.45 6.47
CA LYS A 103 -31.05 -11.61 6.21
C LYS A 103 -31.28 -12.45 7.47
N LEU A 104 -30.29 -12.49 8.36
CA LEU A 104 -30.33 -13.28 9.59
C LEU A 104 -31.17 -12.60 10.69
N MET A 105 -30.98 -11.29 10.88
CA MET A 105 -31.72 -10.44 11.84
C MET A 105 -32.29 -9.20 11.11
N PRO A 106 -33.48 -9.29 10.49
CA PRO A 106 -34.04 -8.20 9.67
C PRO A 106 -34.42 -6.94 10.46
N ASP A 107 -34.67 -7.09 11.75
CA ASP A 107 -35.17 -6.09 12.70
C ASP A 107 -34.06 -5.52 13.61
N LYS A 108 -32.78 -5.70 13.25
CA LYS A 108 -31.63 -5.24 14.04
C LYS A 108 -31.70 -3.76 14.45
N LYS A 109 -32.27 -2.90 13.59
CA LYS A 109 -32.48 -1.47 13.89
C LYS A 109 -33.24 -1.21 15.20
N ASP A 110 -34.08 -2.14 15.64
CA ASP A 110 -34.98 -1.96 16.79
C ASP A 110 -34.26 -2.21 18.13
N PHE A 111 -33.06 -2.79 18.10
CA PHE A 111 -32.24 -3.11 19.28
C PHE A 111 -31.16 -2.05 19.59
N GLY A 112 -30.95 -1.10 18.68
CA GLY A 112 -29.91 -0.07 18.82
C GLY A 112 -28.51 -0.53 18.38
N TYR A 113 -27.50 0.30 18.67
CA TYR A 113 -26.12 0.09 18.17
C TYR A 113 -25.35 -1.00 18.93
N SER A 114 -25.62 -1.16 20.23
CA SER A 114 -24.92 -2.12 21.09
C SER A 114 -25.94 -2.92 21.90
N PHE A 115 -25.97 -4.23 21.62
CA PHE A 115 -26.80 -5.22 22.30
C PHE A 115 -26.00 -6.55 22.32
N PRO A 116 -26.22 -7.44 23.29
CA PRO A 116 -25.43 -8.66 23.41
C PRO A 116 -25.68 -9.61 22.23
N CYS A 117 -26.95 -9.96 21.98
CA CYS A 117 -27.34 -10.94 20.98
C CYS A 117 -28.88 -10.98 20.73
N ASP A 118 -29.34 -11.76 19.74
CA ASP A 118 -30.76 -12.06 19.41
C ASP A 118 -31.20 -13.48 19.85
N GLY A 119 -30.63 -13.96 20.97
CA GLY A 119 -30.96 -15.27 21.58
C GLY A 119 -30.42 -16.51 20.85
N PRO A 120 -30.60 -17.74 21.39
CA PRO A 120 -29.96 -18.96 20.86
C PRO A 120 -30.57 -19.52 19.56
N GLY A 121 -31.65 -18.93 19.04
CA GLY A 121 -32.35 -19.41 17.85
C GLY A 121 -31.57 -19.21 16.55
N ARG A 122 -32.12 -19.71 15.43
CA ARG A 122 -31.64 -19.47 14.04
C ARG A 122 -30.19 -19.90 13.75
N GLY A 123 -29.62 -20.81 14.54
CA GLY A 123 -28.23 -21.25 14.38
C GLY A 123 -27.21 -20.49 15.26
N GLY A 124 -27.68 -19.55 16.09
CA GLY A 124 -26.95 -18.97 17.22
C GLY A 124 -26.92 -17.44 17.25
N TYR A 125 -27.19 -16.85 18.42
CA TYR A 125 -26.74 -15.52 18.84
C TYR A 125 -26.38 -15.55 20.34
N LEU A 126 -25.14 -15.92 20.63
CA LEU A 126 -24.38 -15.44 21.79
C LEU A 126 -23.56 -14.22 21.34
#